data_AF-A0A645DQH0-F1
#
_entry.id   AF-A0A645DQH0-F1
#
_cell.length_a   1.000
_cell.length_b   1.000
_cell.length_c   1.000
_cell.angle_alpha   90.00
_cell.angle_beta   90.00
_cell.angle_gamma   90.00
#
_symmetry.space_group_name_H-M   'P 1'
#
loop_
_entity.id
_entity.type
_entity.pdbx_description
1 polymer ?
#
loop_
_entity_poly.entity_id
_entity_poly.type
_entity_poly.pdbx_seq_one_letter_code
_entity_poly.pdbx_strand_id
1 'polypeptide(L)' 'MSKSKINYLLIVIGVVILTAFIVRFVSPEDSWVCQKGEWVAHGSPAAEKPTGTCEIK' A
#
# COMPACT_ATOMS: atom_id res chain seq x y z
N MET A 1 18.30 9.20 -28.22
CA MET A 1 17.43 9.69 -27.12
C MET A 1 18.07 10.96 -26.55
N SER A 2 17.36 12.09 -26.42
CA SER A 2 18.00 13.33 -25.94
C SER A 2 18.27 13.24 -24.43
N LYS A 3 19.38 13.82 -23.95
CA LYS A 3 19.76 13.83 -22.53
C LYS A 3 18.60 14.29 -21.63
N SER A 4 17.80 15.26 -22.09
CA SER A 4 16.62 15.77 -21.37
C SER A 4 15.51 14.72 -21.22
N LYS A 5 15.28 13.89 -22.24
CA LYS A 5 14.31 12.79 -22.19
C LYS A 5 14.76 11.68 -21.22
N ILE A 6 16.07 11.41 -21.16
CA ILE A 6 16.65 10.45 -20.22
C ILE A 6 16.50 10.96 -18.78
N ASN A 7 16.80 12.23 -18.52
CA ASN A 7 16.65 12.81 -17.18
C ASN A 7 15.19 12.79 -16.71
N TYR A 8 14.25 13.13 -17.59
CA TYR A 8 12.82 13.04 -17.30
C TYR A 8 12.39 11.61 -16.94
N LEU A 9 12.85 10.62 -17.72
CA LEU A 9 12.55 9.21 -17.47
C LEU A 9 13.07 8.75 -16.10
N LEU A 10 14.29 9.14 -15.72
CA LEU A 10 14.87 8.80 -14.41
C LEU A 10 14.07 9.41 -13.25
N ILE A 11 13.61 10.65 -13.39
CA ILE A 11 12.77 11.30 -12.37
C ILE A 11 11.46 10.54 -12.20
N VAL A 12 10.79 10.19 -13.31
CA VAL A 12 9.52 9.44 -13.25
C VAL A 12 9.72 8.09 -12.58
N ILE A 13 10.77 7.35 -12.94
CA ILE A 13 11.09 6.07 -12.30
C ILE A 13 11.35 6.26 -10.79
N GLY A 14 12.13 7.27 -10.42
CA GLY A 14 12.41 7.60 -9.03
C GLY A 14 11.14 7.89 -8.22
N VAL A 15 10.22 8.68 -8.78
CA VAL A 15 8.92 8.98 -8.15
C VAL A 15 8.10 7.72 -7.95
N VAL A 16 7.96 6.88 -8.99
CA VAL A 16 7.18 5.63 -8.90
C VAL A 16 7.73 4.72 -7.80
N ILE A 17 9.05 4.53 -7.76
CA ILE A 17 9.71 3.73 -6.73
C ILE A 17 9.42 4.33 -5.35
N LEU A 18 9.64 5.64 -5.17
CA LEU A 18 9.41 6.31 -3.89
C LEU A 18 7.97 6.14 -3.41
N THR A 19 6.96 6.31 -4.28
CA THR A 19 5.55 6.08 -3.93
C THR A 19 5.28 4.63 -3.53
N ALA A 20 5.86 3.65 -4.23
CA ALA A 20 5.68 2.24 -3.89
C ALA A 20 6.27 1.91 -2.51
N PHE A 21 7.43 2.48 -2.19
CA PHE A 21 8.04 2.37 -0.86
C PHE A 21 7.13 2.99 0.21
N ILE A 22 6.63 4.22 0.01
CA ILE A 22 5.73 4.87 0.97
C ILE A 22 4.48 4.01 1.21
N VAL A 23 3.81 3.54 0.17
CA VAL A 23 2.62 2.69 0.31
C VAL A 23 2.92 1.40 1.07
N ARG A 24 4.10 0.80 0.83
CA ARG A 24 4.50 -0.44 1.50
C ARG A 24 4.77 -0.24 2.99
N PHE A 25 5.41 0.87 3.38
CA PHE A 25 5.81 1.13 4.76
C PHE A 25 4.78 1.90 5.60
N VAL A 26 3.81 2.55 4.97
CA VAL A 26 2.71 3.23 5.68
C VAL A 26 1.51 2.29 5.90
N SER A 27 1.47 1.14 5.21
CA SER A 27 0.42 0.15 5.45
C SER A 27 0.65 -0.55 6.79
N PRO A 28 -0.31 -0.50 7.74
CA PRO A 28 -0.12 -1.12 9.05
C PRO A 28 0.05 -2.63 8.93
N GLU A 29 1.24 -3.09 9.31
CA GLU A 29 1.69 -4.48 9.23
C GLU A 29 0.87 -5.44 10.11
N ASP A 30 0.41 -4.97 11.28
CA ASP A 30 -0.43 -5.72 12.22
C ASP A 30 -1.83 -5.10 12.34
N SER A 31 -2.67 -5.34 11.34
CA SER A 31 -4.02 -4.75 11.28
C SER A 31 -5.06 -5.67 10.66
N TRP A 32 -6.34 -5.39 10.94
CA TRP A 32 -7.44 -6.00 10.20
C TRP A 32 -7.65 -5.24 8.90
N VAL A 33 -7.49 -5.93 7.78
CA VAL A 33 -7.71 -5.37 6.45
C VAL A 33 -9.02 -5.92 5.89
N CYS A 34 -9.79 -5.06 5.24
CA CYS A 34 -10.99 -5.50 4.54
C CYS A 34 -10.61 -6.08 3.18
N GLN A 35 -10.87 -7.36 2.97
CA GLN A 35 -10.73 -8.01 1.67
C GLN A 35 -12.05 -8.68 1.31
N LYS A 36 -12.64 -8.27 0.19
CA LYS A 36 -13.90 -8.84 -0.34
C LYS A 36 -15.06 -8.82 0.67
N GLY A 37 -15.13 -7.79 1.52
CA GLY A 37 -16.17 -7.65 2.55
C GLY A 37 -15.88 -8.43 3.84
N GLU A 38 -14.73 -9.09 3.94
CA GLU A 38 -14.31 -9.83 5.12
C GLU A 38 -13.06 -9.21 5.76
N TRP A 39 -13.05 -9.16 7.09
CA TRP A 39 -11.85 -8.81 7.84
C TRP A 39 -10.86 -9.97 7.79
N VAL A 40 -9.73 -9.72 7.14
CA VAL A 40 -8.58 -10.61 7.06
C VAL A 40 -7.47 -10.03 7.94
N ALA A 41 -6.84 -10.88 8.75
CA ALA A 41 -5.69 -10.45 9.53
C ALA A 41 -4.50 -10.20 8.59
N HIS A 42 -3.95 -8.99 8.63
CA HIS A 42 -2.64 -8.67 8.09
C HIS A 42 -1.66 -8.68 9.26
N GLY A 43 -0.65 -9.57 9.22
CA GLY A 43 0.27 -9.79 10.33
C GLY A 43 -0.38 -10.47 11.53
N SER A 44 -0.10 -9.98 12.73
CA SER A 44 -0.65 -10.45 14.00
C SER A 44 -1.33 -9.30 14.74
N PRO A 45 -2.51 -8.83 14.28
CA PRO A 45 -3.20 -7.71 14.90
C PRO A 45 -3.49 -8.00 16.38
N ALA A 46 -3.03 -7.10 17.25
CA ALA A 46 -3.26 -7.21 18.70
C ALA A 46 -4.70 -6.87 19.10
N ALA A 47 -5.40 -6.08 18.27
CA ALA A 47 -6.80 -5.74 18.47
C ALA A 47 -7.71 -6.92 18.07
N GLU A 48 -8.82 -7.08 18.78
CA GLU A 48 -9.83 -8.09 18.46
C GLU A 48 -10.40 -7.89 17.04
N LYS A 49 -10.83 -8.98 16.41
CA LYS A 49 -11.46 -8.93 15.08
C LYS A 49 -12.72 -8.06 15.15
N PRO A 50 -12.88 -7.07 14.25
CA PRO A 50 -14.10 -6.28 14.23
C PRO A 50 -15.33 -7.16 13.97
N THR A 51 -16.43 -6.85 14.66
CA THR A 51 -17.64 -7.68 14.68
C THR A 51 -18.63 -7.35 13.55
N GLY A 52 -18.38 -6.30 12.76
CA GLY A 52 -19.18 -5.92 11.59
C GLY A 52 -18.58 -6.37 10.26
N THR A 53 -19.42 -6.56 9.24
CA THR A 53 -18.95 -6.68 7.85
C THR A 53 -18.24 -5.40 7.42
N CYS A 54 -17.13 -5.52 6.70
CA CYS A 54 -16.40 -4.36 6.18
C CYS A 54 -16.88 -4.01 4.77
N GLU A 55 -16.76 -2.75 4.38
CA GLU A 55 -17.23 -2.30 3.08
C GLU A 55 -16.32 -2.82 1.95
N ILE A 56 -16.92 -3.35 0.88
CA ILE A 56 -16.20 -3.63 -0.37
C ILE A 56 -15.88 -2.26 -0.98
N LYS A 57 -14.68 -1.75 -0.72
CA LYS A 57 -14.22 -0.51 -1.33
C LYS A 57 -13.78 -0.73 -2.78
#